data_AF-A0A662PLM6-F1
#
_entry.id   AF-A0A662PLM6-F1
#
_cell.length_a   1.000
_cell.length_b   1.000
_cell.length_c   1.000
_cell.angle_alpha   90.00
_cell.angle_beta   90.00
_cell.angle_gamma   90.00
#
_symmetry.space_group_name_H-M   'P 1'
#
loop_
_entity.id
_entity.type
_entity.pdbx_description
1 polymer ?
#
loop_
_entity_poly.entity_id
_entity_poly.type
_entity_poly.pdbx_seq_one_letter_code
_entity_poly.pdbx_strand_id
1 'polypeptide(L)'
;MKKVELYTFEDIKGDLDKGLSDSEVAIKKWKSILDALSSIEEVSLQLTSFCLKYQNLGCKDCPIVRYDYPCGHPYAIFTIFYQELRKLRMIAENLYAILVAIDREDRESRKHYV
;
A
#
# COMPACT_ATOMS: atom_id res chain seq x y z
N MET A 1 -2.75 2.97 -19.37
CA MET A 1 -3.55 2.75 -18.15
C MET A 1 -2.95 1.57 -17.38
N LYS A 2 -2.71 1.71 -16.07
CA LYS A 2 -2.14 0.65 -15.21
C LYS A 2 -3.24 -0.31 -14.77
N LYS A 3 -2.97 -1.61 -14.75
CA LYS A 3 -3.85 -2.64 -14.15
C LYS A 3 -3.34 -2.97 -12.75
N VAL A 4 -4.27 -3.10 -11.81
CA VAL A 4 -3.99 -3.52 -10.43
C VAL A 4 -4.72 -4.83 -10.22
N GLU A 5 -3.98 -5.88 -9.86
CA GLU A 5 -4.54 -7.19 -9.55
C GLU A 5 -4.63 -7.35 -8.04
N LEU A 6 -5.79 -7.79 -7.56
CA LEU A 6 -6.04 -8.02 -6.15
C LEU A 6 -6.11 -9.53 -5.91
N TYR A 7 -5.51 -9.97 -4.81
CA TYR A 7 -5.50 -11.37 -4.43
C TYR A 7 -6.89 -11.84 -4.03
N THR A 8 -7.36 -12.92 -4.64
CA THR A 8 -8.70 -13.48 -4.46
C THR A 8 -8.69 -14.72 -3.57
N PHE A 9 -9.88 -15.25 -3.27
CA PHE A 9 -10.00 -16.51 -2.54
C PHE A 9 -9.57 -17.71 -3.39
N GLU A 10 -9.78 -17.63 -4.71
CA GLU A 10 -9.34 -18.60 -5.69
C GLU A 10 -7.80 -18.67 -5.75
N ASP A 11 -7.13 -17.51 -5.65
CA ASP A 11 -5.66 -17.44 -5.58
C ASP A 11 -5.11 -18.11 -4.31
N ILE A 12 -5.80 -17.94 -3.17
CA ILE A 12 -5.45 -18.62 -1.91
C ILE A 12 -5.44 -20.14 -2.12
N LYS A 13 -6.53 -20.69 -2.67
CA LYS A 13 -6.64 -22.12 -2.95
C LYS A 13 -5.54 -22.59 -3.88
N GLY A 14 -5.34 -21.87 -4.98
CA GLY A 14 -4.33 -22.22 -5.98
C GLY A 14 -2.90 -22.19 -5.46
N ASP A 15 -2.57 -21.31 -4.51
CA ASP A 15 -1.25 -21.26 -3.90
C ASP A 15 -1.07 -22.34 -2.82
N LEU A 16 -2.10 -22.64 -2.03
CA LEU A 16 -2.07 -23.77 -1.08
C LEU A 16 -1.93 -25.11 -1.82
N ASP A 17 -2.63 -25.30 -2.94
CA ASP A 17 -2.53 -26.51 -3.77
C ASP A 17 -1.13 -26.67 -4.40
N LYS A 18 -0.40 -25.55 -4.61
CA LYS A 18 1.01 -25.56 -5.06
C LYS A 18 2.01 -25.82 -3.92
N GLY A 19 1.53 -26.01 -2.69
CA GLY A 19 2.35 -26.29 -1.52
C GLY A 19 3.02 -25.06 -0.90
N LEU A 20 2.54 -23.85 -1.19
CA LEU A 20 2.99 -22.67 -0.44
C LEU A 20 2.56 -22.78 1.03
N SER A 21 3.39 -22.27 1.93
CA SER A 21 3.01 -22.17 3.33
C SER A 21 1.99 -21.05 3.57
N ASP A 22 1.26 -21.16 4.67
CA ASP A 22 0.32 -20.12 5.11
C ASP A 22 0.99 -18.74 5.24
N SER A 23 2.26 -18.71 5.69
CA SER A 23 3.08 -17.49 5.78
C SER A 23 3.33 -16.86 4.41
N GLU A 24 3.68 -17.66 3.40
CA GLU A 24 3.93 -17.20 2.02
C GLU A 24 2.65 -16.67 1.37
N VAL A 25 1.52 -17.36 1.58
CA VAL A 25 0.20 -16.95 1.11
C VAL A 25 -0.21 -15.62 1.76
N ALA A 26 -0.01 -15.47 3.06
CA ALA A 26 -0.31 -14.24 3.79
C ALA A 26 0.50 -13.04 3.26
N ILE A 27 1.80 -13.24 3.00
CA ILE A 27 2.68 -12.21 2.41
C ILE A 27 2.17 -11.79 1.02
N LYS A 28 1.89 -12.75 0.13
CA LYS A 28 1.39 -12.45 -1.22
C LYS A 28 0.06 -11.68 -1.18
N LYS A 29 -0.87 -12.13 -0.35
CA LYS A 29 -2.16 -11.46 -0.17
C LYS A 29 -1.95 -10.02 0.29
N TRP A 30 -1.13 -9.81 1.31
CA TRP A 30 -0.88 -8.47 1.84
C TRP A 30 -0.12 -7.58 0.87
N LYS A 31 0.80 -8.15 0.09
CA LYS A 31 1.51 -7.46 -0.99
C LYS A 31 0.54 -6.90 -2.03
N SER A 32 -0.50 -7.65 -2.41
CA SER A 32 -1.52 -7.16 -3.35
C SER A 32 -2.29 -5.92 -2.82
N ILE A 33 -2.56 -5.89 -1.51
CA ILE A 33 -3.20 -4.73 -0.86
C ILE A 33 -2.28 -3.51 -0.92
N LEU A 34 -0.99 -3.71 -0.62
CA LEU A 34 0.01 -2.64 -0.72
C LEU A 34 0.12 -2.08 -2.13
N ASP A 35 0.21 -2.96 -3.14
CA ASP A 35 0.34 -2.55 -4.53
C ASP A 35 -0.90 -1.78 -5.01
N ALA A 36 -2.08 -2.13 -4.51
CA ALA A 36 -3.31 -1.39 -4.74
C ALA A 36 -3.30 -0.01 -4.06
N LEU A 37 -2.93 0.08 -2.79
CA LEU A 37 -2.83 1.37 -2.08
C LEU A 37 -1.83 2.32 -2.74
N SER A 38 -0.65 1.82 -3.12
CA SER A 38 0.35 2.60 -3.87
C SER A 38 -0.19 3.09 -5.21
N SER A 39 -0.95 2.25 -5.93
CA SER A 39 -1.53 2.62 -7.22
C SER A 39 -2.65 3.66 -7.06
N ILE A 40 -3.48 3.55 -6.02
CA ILE A 40 -4.50 4.55 -5.70
C ILE A 40 -3.84 5.89 -5.38
N GLU A 41 -2.76 5.91 -4.59
CA GLU A 41 -2.05 7.15 -4.26
C GLU A 41 -1.43 7.80 -5.49
N GLU A 42 -0.78 7.01 -6.35
CA GLU A 42 -0.17 7.45 -7.61
C GLU A 42 -1.19 8.14 -8.53
N VAL A 43 -2.38 7.56 -8.68
CA VAL A 43 -3.45 8.11 -9.52
C VAL A 43 -4.13 9.29 -8.84
N SER A 44 -4.29 9.24 -7.51
CA SER A 44 -4.95 10.31 -6.76
C SER A 44 -4.16 11.62 -6.81
N LEU A 45 -2.83 11.55 -6.93
CA LEU A 45 -2.00 12.73 -7.18
C LEU A 45 -2.28 13.41 -8.53
N GLN A 46 -2.91 12.73 -9.49
CA GLN A 46 -3.18 13.28 -10.82
C GLN A 46 -4.49 14.09 -10.88
N LEU A 47 -5.28 14.13 -9.80
CA LEU A 47 -6.55 14.85 -9.74
C LEU A 47 -6.42 16.38 -9.87
N THR A 48 -5.22 16.93 -9.67
CA THR A 48 -5.00 18.38 -9.83
C THR A 48 -3.74 18.63 -10.64
N SER A 49 -3.82 19.51 -11.64
CA SER A 49 -2.66 19.99 -12.40
C SER A 49 -1.59 20.64 -11.50
N PHE A 50 -1.99 21.09 -10.30
CA PHE A 50 -1.12 21.57 -9.24
C PHE A 50 -0.14 20.50 -8.73
N CYS A 51 -0.60 19.24 -8.57
CA CYS A 51 0.21 18.16 -8.02
C CYS A 51 1.38 17.78 -8.94
N LEU A 52 1.23 17.85 -10.27
CA LEU A 52 2.31 17.56 -11.23
C LEU A 52 3.56 18.44 -11.00
N LYS A 53 3.37 19.68 -10.52
CA LYS A 53 4.46 20.62 -10.25
C LYS A 53 5.29 20.26 -9.01
N TYR A 54 4.68 19.57 -8.03
CA TYR A 54 5.30 19.23 -6.75
C TYR A 54 5.58 17.72 -6.59
N GLN A 55 5.10 16.89 -7.50
CA GLN A 55 5.26 15.43 -7.49
C GLN A 55 6.74 15.02 -7.59
N ASN A 56 7.51 15.69 -8.45
CA ASN A 56 8.96 15.46 -8.60
C ASN A 56 9.77 15.80 -7.34
N LEU A 57 9.18 16.54 -6.40
CA LEU A 57 9.79 16.94 -5.13
C LEU A 57 9.24 16.13 -3.94
N GLY A 58 8.51 15.04 -4.19
CA GLY A 58 7.91 14.21 -3.13
C GLY A 58 6.83 14.96 -2.34
N CYS A 59 6.12 15.90 -2.97
CA CYS A 59 5.11 16.76 -2.34
C CYS A 59 5.65 17.64 -1.19
N LYS A 60 6.98 17.82 -1.07
CA LYS A 60 7.59 18.77 -0.12
C LYS A 60 7.08 20.18 -0.46
N ASP A 61 6.56 20.87 0.55
CA ASP A 61 6.00 22.23 0.45
C ASP A 61 4.75 22.40 -0.43
N CYS A 62 4.05 21.30 -0.75
CA CYS A 62 2.80 21.40 -1.51
C CYS A 62 1.71 22.09 -0.66
N PRO A 63 1.08 23.20 -1.12
CA PRO A 63 0.04 23.90 -0.37
C PRO A 63 -1.15 23.02 -0.02
N ILE A 64 -1.44 22.03 -0.89
CA ILE A 64 -2.49 21.03 -0.67
C ILE A 64 -2.18 20.18 0.57
N VAL A 65 -0.91 19.85 0.87
CA VAL A 65 -0.57 19.03 2.05
C VAL A 65 -0.36 19.85 3.34
N ARG A 66 -0.30 21.19 3.24
CA ARG A 66 0.00 22.11 4.37
C ARG A 66 -1.24 22.67 5.10
N TYR A 67 -2.45 22.31 4.69
CA TYR A 67 -3.69 22.68 5.39
C TYR A 67 -3.98 24.21 5.47
N ASP A 68 -3.44 25.00 4.53
CA ASP A 68 -3.65 26.46 4.49
C ASP A 68 -4.92 26.90 3.73
N TYR A 69 -5.79 25.97 3.36
CA TYR A 69 -7.03 26.30 2.65
C TYR A 69 -8.18 26.58 3.63
N PRO A 70 -8.96 27.67 3.45
CA PRO A 70 -10.13 27.95 4.25
C PRO A 70 -11.13 26.78 4.18
N CYS A 71 -11.79 26.49 5.30
CA CYS A 71 -12.86 25.50 5.39
C CYS A 71 -13.92 25.76 4.30
N GLY A 72 -14.01 24.89 3.29
CA GLY A 72 -14.91 25.05 2.14
C GLY A 72 -14.24 25.02 0.77
N HIS A 73 -12.90 25.06 0.68
CA HIS A 73 -12.21 24.85 -0.60
C HIS A 73 -12.35 23.37 -1.04
N PRO A 74 -12.70 23.05 -2.31
CA PRO A 74 -12.81 21.68 -2.82
C PRO A 74 -11.56 20.79 -2.57
N TYR A 75 -10.41 21.42 -2.34
CA TYR A 75 -9.15 20.72 -2.04
C TYR A 75 -9.03 20.28 -0.58
N ALA A 76 -9.80 20.82 0.36
CA ALA A 76 -9.74 20.39 1.76
C ALA A 76 -10.12 18.91 1.92
N ILE A 77 -11.17 18.47 1.20
CA ILE A 77 -11.60 17.06 1.19
C ILE A 77 -10.52 16.17 0.55
N PHE A 78 -9.91 16.62 -0.55
CA PHE A 78 -8.81 15.90 -1.19
C PHE A 78 -7.58 15.78 -0.28
N THR A 79 -7.21 16.85 0.42
CA THR A 79 -6.11 16.86 1.39
C THR A 79 -6.35 15.83 2.49
N ILE A 80 -7.56 15.80 3.06
CA ILE A 80 -7.93 14.81 4.08
C ILE A 80 -7.82 13.39 3.50
N PHE A 81 -8.44 13.14 2.34
CA PHE A 81 -8.36 11.85 1.67
C PHE A 81 -6.91 11.39 1.46
N TYR A 82 -6.04 12.25 0.93
CA TYR A 82 -4.65 11.93 0.64
C TYR A 82 -3.84 11.67 1.92
N GLN A 83 -4.06 12.46 2.98
CA GLN A 83 -3.41 12.25 4.27
C GLN A 83 -3.84 10.92 4.90
N GLU A 84 -5.13 10.59 4.89
CA GLU A 84 -5.62 9.30 5.40
C GLU A 84 -5.13 8.11 4.57
N LEU A 85 -5.07 8.25 3.24
CA LEU A 85 -4.49 7.23 2.36
C LEU A 85 -3.01 6.97 2.68
N ARG A 86 -2.22 8.03 2.91
CA ARG A 86 -0.81 7.88 3.31
C ARG A 86 -0.65 7.18 4.66
N LYS A 87 -1.48 7.52 5.65
CA LYS A 87 -1.50 6.83 6.95
C LYS A 87 -1.82 5.35 6.78
N LEU A 88 -2.85 5.03 5.99
CA LEU A 88 -3.24 3.66 5.70
C LEU A 88 -2.12 2.88 5.01
N ARG A 89 -1.44 3.48 4.03
CA ARG A 89 -0.29 2.87 3.35
C ARG A 89 0.86 2.57 4.32
N MET A 90 1.21 3.51 5.20
CA MET A 90 2.25 3.29 6.21
C MET A 90 1.90 2.15 7.17
N ILE A 91 0.65 2.08 7.62
CA ILE A 91 0.19 0.97 8.47
C ILE A 91 0.31 -0.36 7.71
N ALA A 92 -0.08 -0.39 6.43
CA ALA A 92 0.04 -1.56 5.60
C ALA A 92 1.51 -1.98 5.35
N GLU A 93 2.42 -1.03 5.16
CA GLU A 93 3.85 -1.30 4.98
C GLU A 93 4.45 -1.93 6.24
N ASN A 94 4.09 -1.42 7.42
CA ASN A 94 4.52 -1.98 8.69
C ASN A 94 4.00 -3.41 8.90
N LEU A 95 2.73 -3.66 8.58
CA LEU A 95 2.15 -5.01 8.66
C LEU A 95 2.85 -5.98 7.70
N TYR A 96 3.20 -5.52 6.50
CA TYR A 96 3.96 -6.34 5.55
C TYR A 96 5.33 -6.72 6.10
N ALA A 97 6.05 -5.78 6.71
CA ALA A 97 7.35 -6.04 7.32
C ALA A 97 7.25 -7.10 8.44
N ILE A 98 6.18 -7.04 9.25
CA ILE A 98 5.91 -8.04 10.29
C ILE A 98 5.67 -9.43 9.66
N LEU A 99 4.84 -9.52 8.61
CA LEU A 99 4.58 -10.78 7.93
C LEU A 99 5.85 -11.41 7.32
N VAL A 100 6.71 -10.59 6.73
CA VAL A 100 8.01 -11.03 6.20
C VAL A 100 8.94 -11.53 7.31
N ALA A 101 8.94 -10.88 8.47
CA ALA A 101 9.71 -11.33 9.63
C ALA A 101 9.22 -12.70 10.13
N ILE A 102 7.91 -12.89 10.24
CA ILE A 102 7.29 -14.16 10.65
C ILE A 102 7.67 -15.29 9.67
N ASP A 103 7.53 -15.07 8.35
CA ASP A 103 7.91 -16.09 7.35
C ASP A 103 9.40 -16.46 7.41
N ARG A 104 10.25 -15.47 7.69
CA ARG A 104 11.68 -15.70 7.87
C ARG A 104 11.95 -16.59 9.08
N GLU A 105 11.34 -16.29 10.22
CA GLU A 105 11.46 -17.09 11.45
C GLU A 105 10.94 -18.53 11.24
N ASP A 106 9.81 -18.69 10.55
CA ASP A 106 9.24 -19.99 10.20
C ASP A 106 10.20 -20.81 9.34
N ARG A 107 10.82 -20.18 8.33
CA ARG A 107 11.79 -20.83 7.44
C ARG A 107 13.09 -21.20 8.15
N GLU A 108 13.58 -20.34 9.04
CA GLU A 108 14.78 -20.60 9.84
C GLU A 108 14.52 -21.76 10.84
N SER A 109 13.36 -21.77 11.49
CA SER A 109 12.94 -22.85 12.39
C SER A 109 12.84 -24.18 11.65
N ARG A 110 12.19 -24.21 10.47
CA ARG A 110 12.10 -25.44 9.65
C ARG A 110 13.47 -26.00 9.25
N LYS A 111 14.49 -25.16 9.04
CA LYS A 111 15.86 -25.63 8.72
C LYS A 111 16.60 -26.24 9.90
N HIS A 112 16.21 -25.95 11.13
CA HIS A 112 16.83 -26.51 12.34
C HIS A 112 16.23 -27.85 12.77
N TYR A 113 15.06 -28.21 12.25
CA TYR A 113 14.35 -29.44 12.58
C TYR A 113 14.35 -30.48 11.44
N VAL A 114 15.14 -30.27 10.38
CA VAL A 114 15.35 -31.22 9.25
C VAL A 114 16.77 -31.74 9.27
#